data_AF-G5DYZ6-F1
#
_entry.id   AF-G5DYZ6-F1
#
_cell.length_a   1.000
_cell.length_b   1.000
_cell.length_c   1.000
_cell.angle_alpha   90.00
_cell.angle_beta   90.00
_cell.angle_gamma   90.00
#
_symmetry.space_group_name_H-M   'P 1'
#
loop_
_entity.id
_entity.type
_entity.pdbx_description
1 polymer ?
#
loop_
_entity_poly.entity_id
_entity_poly.type
_entity_poly.pdbx_seq_one_letter_code
_entity_poly.pdbx_strand_id
1 'polypeptide(L)'
;MMPTPVILLKEGTDTSQGVPQVSNINACQVIAEAVRTTLGPRGMDKLIVDDRGKATISNDGATILKLLDVVHPAAKTLVDIAKSQDAEVGDGTTSVTLLSAEFLKQVKSYIEEGLHPQIIIRAFRTATQLAVSKVKEIAITVGIKKVQGGALEDSHLVAGVAFKTFSYAGFEMQPKKYENPKIALLNVELELKAEKDNAEVRVNNVEDYQAIVDAEWNIFMEETERSLHDAIMIVRRAINDSVVAGGGAIEMELSKYLRDYSRTIPGKQQLLIGSYAKALEIIPQLCDNAGFDATNILNKLRAKHAQGGMWYGVDVNNEDIADNFEACVWEPSIVRINALTAASEAACLILSVDETIKNP
;
A
#
# COMPACT_ATOMS: atom_id res chain seq x y z
N MET A 1 -29.63 35.14 32.13
CA MET A 1 -28.97 34.97 30.83
C MET A 1 -27.50 35.23 31.03
N MET A 2 -26.65 34.22 30.90
CA MET A 2 -25.20 34.49 30.82
C MET A 2 -24.94 35.25 29.52
N PRO A 3 -24.15 36.34 29.54
CA PRO A 3 -23.80 37.03 28.31
C PRO A 3 -23.01 36.07 27.43
N THR A 4 -23.52 35.82 26.23
CA THR A 4 -22.79 35.10 25.18
C THR A 4 -21.46 35.82 24.96
N PRO A 5 -20.31 35.16 25.09
CA PRO A 5 -19.02 35.80 24.88
C PRO A 5 -18.93 36.25 23.41
N VAL A 6 -18.75 37.56 23.21
CA VAL A 6 -18.51 38.16 21.90
C VAL A 6 -17.04 37.99 21.57
N ILE A 7 -16.71 37.05 20.70
CA ILE A 7 -15.36 36.89 20.17
C ILE A 7 -15.18 37.91 19.04
N LEU A 8 -14.41 38.96 19.30
CA LEU A 8 -14.00 39.95 18.30
C LEU A 8 -12.74 39.45 17.59
N LEU A 9 -12.91 38.94 16.37
CA LEU A 9 -11.80 38.59 15.48
C LEU A 9 -11.28 39.87 14.79
N LYS A 10 -9.95 39.96 14.57
CA LYS A 10 -9.35 41.10 13.85
C LYS A 10 -9.77 41.11 12.38
N GLU A 11 -9.90 42.29 11.78
CA GLU A 11 -10.10 42.45 10.33
C GLU A 11 -9.02 41.68 9.56
N GLY A 12 -9.43 40.73 8.71
CA GLY A 12 -8.54 39.80 7.99
C GLY A 12 -8.60 38.36 8.48
N THR A 13 -9.33 38.07 9.57
CA THR A 13 -9.62 36.69 9.98
C THR A 13 -10.71 36.12 9.08
N ASP A 14 -10.32 35.38 8.05
CA ASP A 14 -11.25 34.78 7.11
C ASP A 14 -11.99 33.62 7.80
N THR A 15 -13.32 33.74 7.93
CA THR A 15 -14.17 32.65 8.41
C THR A 15 -14.82 32.04 7.18
N SER A 16 -14.42 30.82 6.83
CA SER A 16 -14.97 30.10 5.69
C SER A 16 -16.50 30.00 5.81
N GLN A 17 -17.24 30.70 4.95
CA GLN A 17 -18.71 30.63 4.92
C GLN A 17 -19.16 29.31 4.26
N GLY A 18 -20.06 28.56 4.89
CA GLY A 18 -20.56 27.25 4.43
C GLY A 18 -20.27 26.11 5.41
N VAL A 19 -20.33 24.86 4.95
CA VAL A 19 -19.83 23.70 5.69
C VAL A 19 -18.32 23.61 5.41
N PRO A 20 -17.44 24.05 6.33
CA PRO A 20 -16.02 24.28 6.02
C PRO A 20 -15.27 23.03 5.56
N GLN A 21 -15.76 21.86 5.97
CA GLN A 21 -15.24 20.56 5.58
C GLN A 21 -15.26 20.34 4.06
N VAL A 22 -16.20 20.94 3.32
CA VAL A 22 -16.31 20.75 1.86
C VAL A 22 -15.12 21.37 1.13
N SER A 23 -14.63 22.54 1.56
CA SER A 23 -13.43 23.17 0.99
C SER A 23 -12.20 22.29 1.22
N ASN A 24 -12.06 21.76 2.44
CA ASN A 24 -10.97 20.86 2.81
C ASN A 24 -10.95 19.60 1.95
N ILE A 25 -12.12 19.00 1.72
CA ILE A 25 -12.28 17.80 0.88
C ILE A 25 -11.84 18.10 -0.56
N ASN A 26 -12.31 19.20 -1.15
CA ASN A 26 -11.96 19.57 -2.52
C ASN A 26 -10.44 19.80 -2.67
N ALA A 27 -9.80 20.45 -1.70
CA ALA A 27 -8.35 20.68 -1.73
C ALA A 27 -7.56 19.36 -1.70
N CYS A 28 -8.00 18.38 -0.91
CA CYS A 28 -7.37 17.06 -0.85
C CYS A 28 -7.58 16.25 -2.14
N GLN A 29 -8.73 16.40 -2.79
CA GLN A 29 -9.01 15.77 -4.08
C GLN A 29 -8.07 16.28 -5.18
N VAL A 30 -7.82 17.59 -5.24
CA VAL A 30 -6.90 18.18 -6.23
C VAL A 30 -5.49 17.62 -6.08
N ILE A 31 -4.97 17.49 -4.85
CA ILE A 31 -3.66 16.88 -4.61
C ILE A 31 -3.63 15.42 -5.03
N ALA A 32 -4.68 14.65 -4.70
CA ALA A 32 -4.77 13.25 -5.07
C ALA A 32 -4.83 13.07 -6.60
N GLU A 33 -5.56 13.92 -7.32
CA GLU A 33 -5.60 13.90 -8.79
C GLU A 33 -4.22 14.19 -9.41
N ALA A 34 -3.41 15.05 -8.79
CA ALA A 34 -2.06 15.35 -9.26
C ALA A 34 -1.15 14.12 -9.25
N VAL A 35 -1.25 13.28 -8.21
CA VAL A 35 -0.46 12.04 -8.06
C VAL A 35 -1.15 10.79 -8.59
N ARG A 36 -2.44 10.85 -8.94
CA ARG A 36 -3.24 9.68 -9.37
C ARG A 36 -2.61 8.89 -10.50
N THR A 37 -2.07 9.61 -11.48
CA THR A 37 -1.54 8.96 -12.68
C THR A 37 -0.18 8.31 -12.46
N THR A 38 0.46 8.52 -11.31
CA THR A 38 1.75 7.90 -11.00
C THR A 38 1.59 6.53 -10.35
N LEU A 39 0.37 6.15 -9.92
CA LEU A 39 0.17 4.84 -9.33
C LEU A 39 0.22 3.73 -10.40
N GLY A 40 1.02 2.70 -10.11
CA GLY A 40 1.08 1.47 -10.88
C GLY A 40 2.39 1.33 -11.66
N PRO A 41 2.70 0.12 -12.17
CA PRO A 41 3.98 -0.16 -12.83
C PRO A 41 4.15 0.58 -14.17
N ARG A 42 3.05 1.07 -14.76
CA ARG A 42 3.03 1.93 -15.96
C ARG A 42 2.56 3.35 -15.63
N GLY A 43 2.80 3.81 -14.39
CA GLY A 43 2.46 5.17 -13.96
C GLY A 43 3.16 6.21 -14.83
N MET A 44 2.50 7.35 -15.05
CA MET A 44 3.03 8.47 -15.82
C MET A 44 3.90 9.37 -14.93
N ASP A 45 5.09 9.72 -15.44
CA ASP A 45 6.00 10.64 -14.74
C ASP A 45 5.45 12.06 -14.65
N LYS A 46 5.88 12.76 -13.60
CA LYS A 46 5.60 14.19 -13.41
C LYS A 46 6.88 14.98 -13.60
N LEU A 47 6.82 15.97 -14.48
CA LEU A 47 7.85 16.98 -14.66
C LEU A 47 7.51 18.18 -13.77
N ILE A 48 8.34 18.43 -12.76
CA ILE A 48 8.21 19.55 -11.83
C ILE A 48 9.38 20.50 -12.07
N VAL A 49 9.09 21.79 -12.20
CA VAL A 49 10.09 22.83 -12.38
C VAL A 49 10.09 23.71 -11.14
N ASP A 50 11.24 23.78 -10.46
CA ASP A 50 11.44 24.66 -9.31
C ASP A 50 11.57 26.13 -9.75
N ASP A 51 11.42 27.08 -8.82
CA ASP A 51 11.51 28.53 -9.08
C ASP A 51 12.85 28.95 -9.70
N ARG A 52 13.88 28.12 -9.52
CA ARG A 52 15.24 28.30 -10.06
C ARG A 52 15.42 27.71 -11.47
N GLY A 53 14.36 27.17 -12.07
CA GLY A 53 14.39 26.53 -13.40
C GLY A 53 14.97 25.12 -13.41
N LYS A 54 15.20 24.50 -12.23
CA LYS A 54 15.63 23.09 -12.17
C LYS A 54 14.44 22.19 -12.44
N ALA A 55 14.49 21.46 -13.55
CA ALA A 55 13.54 20.41 -13.88
C ALA A 55 13.86 19.12 -13.11
N THR A 56 12.85 18.53 -12.47
CA THR A 56 12.91 17.22 -11.82
C THR A 56 11.80 16.36 -12.41
N ILE A 57 12.16 15.18 -12.90
CA ILE A 57 11.21 14.17 -13.36
C ILE A 57 11.11 13.12 -12.27
N SER A 58 9.89 12.81 -11.83
CA SER A 58 9.69 11.79 -10.80
C SER A 58 8.34 11.10 -10.98
N ASN A 59 8.30 9.81 -10.67
CA ASN A 59 7.09 9.01 -10.57
C ASN A 59 6.66 8.81 -9.10
N ASP A 60 7.61 8.94 -8.16
CA ASP A 60 7.36 8.70 -6.75
C ASP A 60 6.46 9.81 -6.15
N GLY A 61 5.34 9.38 -5.57
CA GLY A 61 4.38 10.26 -4.91
C GLY A 61 5.01 11.08 -3.79
N ALA A 62 5.91 10.50 -2.98
CA ALA A 62 6.52 11.25 -1.88
C ALA A 62 7.43 12.38 -2.39
N THR A 63 8.25 12.10 -3.40
CA THR A 63 9.12 13.09 -4.05
C THR A 63 8.29 14.19 -4.71
N ILE A 64 7.23 13.84 -5.43
CA ILE A 64 6.31 14.81 -6.05
C ILE A 64 5.69 15.72 -4.99
N LEU A 65 5.14 15.15 -3.92
CA LEU A 65 4.47 15.91 -2.85
C LEU A 65 5.45 16.75 -2.00
N LYS A 66 6.74 16.41 -1.99
CA LYS A 66 7.80 17.24 -1.35
C LYS A 66 8.12 18.48 -2.17
N LEU A 67 8.03 18.40 -3.50
CA LEU A 67 8.38 19.48 -4.43
C LEU A 67 7.20 20.42 -4.73
N LEU A 68 5.96 19.97 -4.51
CA LEU A 68 4.77 20.80 -4.71
C LEU A 68 4.59 21.84 -3.59
N ASP A 69 4.37 23.10 -3.97
CA ASP A 69 4.01 24.16 -3.03
C ASP A 69 2.51 24.09 -2.66
N VAL A 70 2.23 23.48 -1.51
CA VAL A 70 0.86 23.26 -1.04
C VAL A 70 0.46 24.32 -0.01
N VAL A 71 -0.37 25.26 -0.46
CA VAL A 71 -0.85 26.39 0.36
C VAL A 71 -2.00 26.02 1.30
N HIS A 72 -2.85 25.07 0.90
CA HIS A 72 -4.07 24.75 1.66
C HIS A 72 -3.78 23.88 2.90
N PRO A 73 -4.22 24.24 4.12
CA PRO A 73 -3.89 23.51 5.35
C PRO A 73 -4.27 22.02 5.33
N ALA A 74 -5.50 21.69 4.93
CA ALA A 74 -5.93 20.29 4.82
C ALA A 74 -5.07 19.47 3.84
N ALA A 75 -4.75 20.05 2.68
CA ALA A 75 -3.86 19.42 1.70
C ALA A 75 -2.45 19.21 2.28
N LYS A 76 -1.94 20.17 3.06
CA LYS A 76 -0.65 20.04 3.75
C LYS A 76 -0.64 18.88 4.76
N THR A 77 -1.72 18.74 5.54
CA THR A 77 -1.84 17.59 6.47
C THR A 77 -1.83 16.25 5.73
N LEU A 78 -2.47 16.18 4.55
CA LEU A 78 -2.44 14.96 3.72
C LEU A 78 -1.03 14.66 3.20
N VAL A 79 -0.30 15.69 2.75
CA VAL A 79 1.11 15.56 2.31
C VAL A 79 2.01 15.07 3.44
N ASP A 80 1.83 15.58 4.65
CA ASP A 80 2.64 15.18 5.81
C ASP A 80 2.40 13.71 6.18
N ILE A 81 1.16 13.22 6.04
CA ILE A 81 0.84 11.79 6.24
C ILE A 81 1.47 10.92 5.15
N ALA A 82 1.45 11.39 3.89
CA ALA A 82 2.12 10.69 2.79
C ALA A 82 3.64 10.58 3.03
N LYS A 83 4.27 11.64 3.55
CA LYS A 83 5.69 11.63 3.93
C LYS A 83 5.98 10.70 5.11
N SER A 84 5.06 10.58 6.06
CA SER A 84 5.21 9.62 7.17
C SER A 84 5.16 8.18 6.68
N GLN A 85 4.32 7.88 5.69
CA GLN A 85 4.23 6.56 5.07
C GLN A 85 5.53 6.17 4.35
N ASP A 86 6.16 7.11 3.64
CA ASP A 86 7.46 6.96 2.98
C ASP A 86 8.54 6.53 4.00
N ALA A 87 8.61 7.21 5.15
CA ALA A 87 9.59 6.90 6.19
C ALA A 87 9.38 5.52 6.85
N GLU A 88 8.12 5.08 7.01
CA GLU A 88 7.80 3.80 7.63
C GLU A 88 7.92 2.62 6.67
N VAL A 89 7.48 2.79 5.42
CA VAL A 89 7.22 1.68 4.50
C VAL A 89 8.01 1.77 3.20
N GLY A 90 8.41 2.97 2.78
CA GLY A 90 9.13 3.23 1.52
C GLY A 90 8.23 3.21 0.29
N ASP A 91 7.13 2.45 0.30
CA ASP A 91 6.16 2.37 -0.79
C ASP A 91 4.71 2.61 -0.29
N GLY A 92 3.81 2.94 -1.22
CA GLY A 92 2.39 3.12 -0.98
C GLY A 92 1.98 4.57 -0.68
N THR A 93 2.89 5.53 -0.84
CA THR A 93 2.64 6.97 -0.59
C THR A 93 1.51 7.50 -1.48
N THR A 94 1.55 7.16 -2.77
CA THR A 94 0.48 7.45 -3.74
C THR A 94 -0.82 6.72 -3.41
N SER A 95 -0.75 5.47 -2.94
CA SER A 95 -1.94 4.70 -2.55
C SER A 95 -2.65 5.34 -1.35
N VAL A 96 -1.89 5.75 -0.31
CA VAL A 96 -2.44 6.38 0.91
C VAL A 96 -3.11 7.71 0.58
N THR A 97 -2.48 8.53 -0.25
CA THR A 97 -3.06 9.83 -0.64
C THR A 97 -4.34 9.68 -1.46
N LEU A 98 -4.36 8.74 -2.40
CA LEU A 98 -5.54 8.44 -3.21
C LEU A 98 -6.68 7.88 -2.37
N LEU A 99 -6.41 6.89 -1.50
CA LEU A 99 -7.42 6.30 -0.62
C LEU A 99 -8.01 7.35 0.32
N SER A 100 -7.16 8.20 0.92
CA SER A 100 -7.61 9.28 1.81
C SER A 100 -8.57 10.25 1.09
N ALA A 101 -8.21 10.67 -0.12
CA ALA A 101 -9.04 11.58 -0.90
C ALA A 101 -10.34 10.93 -1.38
N GLU A 102 -10.30 9.65 -1.78
CA GLU A 102 -11.50 8.93 -2.19
C GLU A 102 -12.45 8.67 -1.00
N PHE A 103 -11.91 8.37 0.17
CA PHE A 103 -12.68 8.32 1.43
C PHE A 103 -13.43 9.61 1.69
N LEU A 104 -12.75 10.75 1.58
CA LEU A 104 -13.36 12.08 1.72
C LEU A 104 -14.41 12.35 0.63
N LYS A 105 -14.15 11.94 -0.62
CA LYS A 105 -15.08 12.07 -1.74
C LYS A 105 -16.38 11.31 -1.54
N GLN A 106 -16.32 10.06 -1.08
CA GLN A 106 -17.52 9.25 -0.82
C GLN A 106 -18.34 9.77 0.36
N VAL A 107 -17.72 10.56 1.25
CA VAL A 107 -18.39 11.14 2.42
C VAL A 107 -19.03 12.49 2.12
N LYS A 108 -18.50 13.23 1.14
CA LYS A 108 -18.92 14.60 0.80
C LYS A 108 -20.44 14.77 0.70
N SER A 109 -21.13 13.86 0.01
CA SER A 109 -22.59 13.92 -0.16
C SER A 109 -23.33 13.84 1.18
N TYR A 110 -22.87 13.02 2.12
CA TYR A 110 -23.53 12.90 3.43
C TYR A 110 -23.33 14.15 4.29
N ILE A 111 -22.19 14.84 4.15
CA ILE A 111 -21.92 16.09 4.86
C ILE A 111 -22.82 17.21 4.32
N GLU A 112 -22.98 17.28 3.00
CA GLU A 112 -23.89 18.22 2.34
C GLU A 112 -25.36 17.97 2.72
N GLU A 113 -25.75 16.71 2.95
CA GLU A 113 -27.05 16.31 3.50
C GLU A 113 -27.22 16.59 5.01
N GLY A 114 -26.19 17.14 5.68
CA GLY A 114 -26.24 17.54 7.09
C GLY A 114 -25.90 16.43 8.08
N LEU A 115 -25.22 15.36 7.65
CA LEU A 115 -24.71 14.34 8.57
C LEU A 115 -23.53 14.87 9.38
N HIS A 116 -23.62 14.78 10.71
CA HIS A 116 -22.56 15.25 11.60
C HIS A 116 -21.23 14.50 11.38
N PRO A 117 -20.08 15.19 11.18
CA PRO A 117 -18.77 14.57 10.91
C PRO A 117 -18.35 13.48 11.90
N GLN A 118 -18.63 13.68 13.20
CA GLN A 118 -18.32 12.68 14.24
C GLN A 118 -18.98 11.30 14.01
N ILE A 119 -20.17 11.25 13.40
CA ILE A 119 -20.84 9.98 13.09
C ILE A 119 -20.08 9.25 11.99
N ILE A 120 -19.60 9.99 10.99
CA ILE A 120 -18.78 9.47 9.89
C ILE A 120 -17.46 8.94 10.43
N ILE A 121 -16.74 9.74 11.23
CA ILE A 121 -15.46 9.36 11.83
C ILE A 121 -15.59 8.06 12.62
N ARG A 122 -16.64 7.91 13.43
CA ARG A 122 -16.89 6.68 14.19
C ARG A 122 -17.12 5.47 13.29
N ALA A 123 -17.89 5.63 12.22
CA ALA A 123 -18.14 4.56 11.26
C ALA A 123 -16.87 4.17 10.50
N PHE A 124 -16.07 5.16 10.08
CA PHE A 124 -14.82 4.95 9.34
C PHE A 124 -13.80 4.21 10.20
N ARG A 125 -13.58 4.64 11.45
CA ARG A 125 -12.71 3.91 12.39
C ARG A 125 -13.16 2.46 12.61
N THR A 126 -14.46 2.22 12.70
CA THR A 126 -15.01 0.86 12.83
C THR A 126 -14.73 0.04 11.57
N ALA A 127 -14.93 0.62 10.38
CA ALA A 127 -14.63 -0.03 9.10
C ALA A 127 -13.14 -0.34 8.94
N THR A 128 -12.25 0.59 9.31
CA THR A 128 -10.80 0.39 9.29
C THR A 128 -10.37 -0.76 10.20
N GLN A 129 -10.91 -0.83 11.42
CA GLN A 129 -10.61 -1.93 12.35
C GLN A 129 -11.03 -3.29 11.79
N LEU A 130 -12.21 -3.37 11.17
CA LEU A 130 -12.70 -4.58 10.53
C LEU A 130 -11.85 -4.96 9.32
N ALA A 131 -11.46 -3.98 8.50
CA ALA A 131 -10.61 -4.18 7.35
C ALA A 131 -9.22 -4.71 7.76
N VAL A 132 -8.57 -4.04 8.72
CA VAL A 132 -7.26 -4.46 9.25
C VAL A 132 -7.32 -5.86 9.86
N SER A 133 -8.39 -6.17 10.60
CA SER A 133 -8.59 -7.52 11.16
C SER A 133 -8.71 -8.56 10.05
N LYS A 134 -9.44 -8.23 8.97
CA LYS A 134 -9.59 -9.13 7.83
C LYS A 134 -8.27 -9.33 7.07
N VAL A 135 -7.47 -8.27 6.88
CA VAL A 135 -6.13 -8.38 6.27
C VAL A 135 -5.24 -9.32 7.08
N LYS A 136 -5.26 -9.24 8.41
CA LYS A 136 -4.48 -10.14 9.26
C LYS A 136 -4.93 -11.60 9.20
N GLU A 137 -6.22 -11.85 8.98
CA GLU A 137 -6.78 -13.19 8.84
C GLU A 137 -6.38 -13.86 7.51
N ILE A 138 -6.33 -13.08 6.42
CA ILE A 138 -6.01 -13.58 5.07
C ILE A 138 -4.50 -13.61 4.78
N ALA A 139 -3.69 -12.96 5.61
CA ALA A 139 -2.25 -12.86 5.38
C ALA A 139 -1.56 -14.22 5.60
N ILE A 140 -0.65 -14.56 4.68
CA ILE A 140 0.06 -15.84 4.66
C ILE A 140 1.53 -15.60 5.00
N THR A 141 2.08 -16.35 5.93
CA THR A 141 3.53 -16.32 6.20
C THR A 141 4.29 -17.04 5.10
N VAL A 142 5.20 -16.35 4.42
CA VAL A 142 6.06 -16.94 3.38
C VAL A 142 7.48 -17.09 3.90
N GLY A 143 8.01 -18.31 3.83
CA GLY A 143 9.41 -18.58 4.14
C GLY A 143 10.27 -18.53 2.89
N ILE A 144 11.25 -17.64 2.84
CA ILE A 144 12.21 -17.57 1.72
C ILE A 144 13.43 -18.43 2.04
N LYS A 145 13.69 -19.44 1.19
CA LYS A 145 14.89 -20.27 1.29
C LYS A 145 15.86 -19.94 0.17
N LYS A 146 16.93 -19.21 0.49
CA LYS A 146 18.03 -18.96 -0.46
C LYS A 146 18.84 -20.24 -0.68
N VAL A 147 18.94 -20.66 -1.94
CA VAL A 147 19.83 -21.74 -2.41
C VAL A 147 20.92 -21.09 -3.26
N GLN A 148 22.19 -21.46 -3.04
CA GLN A 148 23.30 -20.98 -3.87
C GLN A 148 23.43 -21.87 -5.11
N GLY A 149 23.54 -21.25 -6.29
CA GLY A 149 23.62 -21.93 -7.60
C GLY A 149 22.32 -21.78 -8.39
N GLY A 150 22.44 -21.63 -9.72
CA GLY A 150 21.33 -21.37 -10.65
C GLY A 150 21.25 -19.92 -11.12
N ALA A 151 20.32 -19.66 -12.05
CA ALA A 151 19.94 -18.32 -12.49
C ALA A 151 18.78 -17.78 -11.64
N LEU A 152 18.55 -16.47 -11.66
CA LEU A 152 17.40 -15.84 -10.97
C LEU A 152 16.05 -16.42 -11.45
N GLU A 153 15.98 -16.78 -12.73
CA GLU A 153 14.81 -17.36 -13.41
C GLU A 153 14.42 -18.76 -12.88
N ASP A 154 15.33 -19.47 -12.21
CA ASP A 154 15.06 -20.82 -11.66
C ASP A 154 14.27 -20.78 -10.33
N SER A 155 14.01 -19.57 -9.81
CA SER A 155 13.25 -19.34 -8.58
C SER A 155 11.78 -19.70 -8.79
N HIS A 156 11.24 -20.59 -7.95
CA HIS A 156 9.84 -21.00 -8.02
C HIS A 156 9.22 -21.07 -6.63
N LEU A 157 7.91 -20.78 -6.56
CA LEU A 157 7.13 -20.93 -5.34
C LEU A 157 6.88 -22.43 -5.08
N VAL A 158 7.18 -22.87 -3.87
CA VAL A 158 6.84 -24.22 -3.39
C VAL A 158 5.63 -24.10 -2.48
N ALA A 159 4.52 -24.75 -2.83
CA ALA A 159 3.33 -24.87 -1.99
C ALA A 159 3.60 -25.85 -0.82
N GLY A 160 4.40 -25.40 0.15
CA GLY A 160 4.85 -26.21 1.29
C GLY A 160 6.08 -25.61 1.96
N VAL A 161 6.86 -26.47 2.62
CA VAL A 161 8.12 -26.07 3.27
C VAL A 161 9.31 -26.63 2.52
N ALA A 162 10.28 -25.78 2.22
CA ALA A 162 11.54 -26.17 1.59
C ALA A 162 12.69 -26.00 2.60
N PHE A 163 13.43 -27.08 2.83
CA PHE A 163 14.60 -27.08 3.73
C PHE A 163 15.80 -27.70 3.02
N LYS A 164 17.00 -27.24 3.40
CA LYS A 164 18.23 -27.90 2.98
C LYS A 164 18.33 -29.19 3.78
N THR A 165 18.24 -30.33 3.11
CA THR A 165 18.42 -31.64 3.73
C THR A 165 19.88 -31.83 4.12
N PHE A 166 20.13 -32.41 5.29
CA PHE A 166 21.45 -32.93 5.65
C PHE A 166 21.60 -34.34 5.04
N SER A 167 22.68 -34.56 4.29
CA SER A 167 22.97 -35.86 3.66
C SER A 167 23.73 -36.75 4.64
N TYR A 168 23.14 -37.89 5.01
CA TYR A 168 23.81 -38.96 5.78
C TYR A 168 24.30 -40.09 4.86
N ALA A 169 25.11 -41.00 5.40
CA ALA A 169 25.55 -42.20 4.68
C ALA A 169 24.34 -42.97 4.10
N GLY A 170 24.33 -43.18 2.78
CA GLY A 170 23.22 -43.82 2.07
C GLY A 170 22.17 -42.87 1.48
N PHE A 171 22.28 -41.55 1.70
CA PHE A 171 21.37 -40.54 1.10
C PHE A 171 21.29 -40.63 -0.43
N GLU A 172 22.40 -40.94 -1.10
CA GLU A 172 22.44 -41.07 -2.56
C GLU A 172 21.58 -42.21 -3.11
N MET A 173 21.37 -43.27 -2.32
CA MET A 173 20.54 -44.42 -2.71
C MET A 173 19.08 -44.31 -2.24
N GLN A 174 18.72 -43.24 -1.52
CA GLN A 174 17.34 -43.05 -1.06
C GLN A 174 16.44 -42.53 -2.20
N PRO A 175 15.13 -42.87 -2.16
CA PRO A 175 14.16 -42.28 -3.07
C PRO A 175 14.15 -40.75 -2.95
N LYS A 176 14.36 -40.04 -4.07
CA LYS A 176 14.38 -38.56 -4.11
C LYS A 176 12.98 -37.94 -4.13
N LYS A 177 11.96 -38.72 -4.47
CA LYS A 177 10.55 -38.31 -4.53
C LYS A 177 9.70 -39.38 -3.86
N TYR A 178 8.86 -38.96 -2.92
CA TYR A 178 7.88 -39.82 -2.25
C TYR A 178 6.48 -39.32 -2.58
N GLU A 179 5.55 -40.24 -2.87
CA GLU A 179 4.13 -39.91 -2.97
C GLU A 179 3.46 -40.11 -1.61
N ASN A 180 2.79 -39.08 -1.10
CA ASN A 180 2.11 -39.06 0.20
C ASN A 180 2.98 -39.55 1.39
N PRO A 181 4.13 -38.90 1.66
CA PRO A 181 5.03 -39.32 2.73
C PRO A 181 4.41 -39.12 4.12
N LYS A 182 4.62 -40.09 5.02
CA LYS A 182 4.33 -39.92 6.45
C LYS A 182 5.51 -39.22 7.11
N ILE A 183 5.26 -38.07 7.73
CA ILE A 183 6.30 -37.24 8.37
C ILE A 183 6.37 -37.59 9.87
N ALA A 184 7.56 -37.86 10.38
CA ALA A 184 7.83 -38.04 11.80
C ALA A 184 8.69 -36.87 12.32
N LEU A 185 8.15 -36.08 13.26
CA LEU A 185 8.87 -34.99 13.91
C LEU A 185 9.49 -35.51 15.21
N LEU A 186 10.83 -35.56 15.25
CA LEU A 186 11.59 -36.00 16.41
C LEU A 186 12.42 -34.83 16.94
N ASN A 187 12.29 -34.52 18.24
CA ASN A 187 13.08 -33.48 18.91
C ASN A 187 14.27 -34.07 19.69
N VAL A 188 14.84 -35.16 19.18
CA VAL A 188 15.96 -35.88 19.79
C VAL A 188 17.05 -36.05 18.74
N GLU A 189 18.26 -35.58 19.03
CA GLU A 189 19.43 -35.74 18.17
C GLU A 189 19.77 -37.24 18.05
N LEU A 190 19.96 -37.74 16.82
CA LEU A 190 20.30 -39.14 16.54
C LEU A 190 21.79 -39.34 16.24
N GLU A 191 22.65 -38.40 16.64
CA GLU A 191 24.10 -38.41 16.38
C GLU A 191 24.94 -38.51 17.66
N LEU A 192 26.10 -39.15 17.55
CA LEU A 192 27.20 -39.02 18.51
C LEU A 192 28.13 -37.89 18.04
N LYS A 193 28.25 -36.80 18.81
CA LYS A 193 29.00 -35.60 18.43
C LYS A 193 30.52 -35.79 18.54
N ALA A 194 31.26 -35.21 17.58
CA ALA A 194 32.70 -34.94 17.66
C ALA A 194 32.99 -33.49 17.20
N GLU A 195 33.95 -32.82 17.85
CA GLU A 195 34.42 -31.47 17.52
C GLU A 195 35.55 -31.48 16.47
N LYS A 196 35.58 -30.49 15.56
CA LYS A 196 36.62 -29.42 15.55
C LYS A 196 36.63 -28.50 14.31
N ASP A 197 36.91 -27.23 14.63
CA ASP A 197 37.82 -26.20 14.07
C ASP A 197 37.68 -25.56 12.66
N ASN A 198 38.03 -24.26 12.69
CA ASN A 198 37.89 -23.15 11.73
C ASN A 198 38.83 -23.18 10.50
N ALA A 199 38.48 -22.42 9.46
CA ALA A 199 39.44 -21.64 8.65
C ALA A 199 38.77 -20.43 7.95
N GLU A 200 39.43 -19.27 8.04
CA GLU A 200 39.08 -17.98 7.43
C GLU A 200 39.53 -17.87 5.96
N VAL A 201 38.89 -16.98 5.18
CA VAL A 201 39.41 -16.49 3.88
C VAL A 201 39.29 -14.96 3.82
N ARG A 202 40.37 -14.29 3.41
CA ARG A 202 40.53 -12.82 3.30
C ARG A 202 40.05 -12.27 1.96
N VAL A 203 39.55 -11.04 1.98
CA VAL A 203 39.25 -10.19 0.81
C VAL A 203 40.35 -9.13 0.69
N ASN A 204 40.83 -8.86 -0.53
CA ASN A 204 41.73 -7.75 -0.82
C ASN A 204 40.96 -6.76 -1.72
N ASN A 205 40.72 -5.53 -1.22
CA ASN A 205 39.96 -4.45 -1.88
C ASN A 205 40.41 -4.17 -3.33
N VAL A 206 39.53 -3.87 -4.29
CA VAL A 206 38.65 -2.68 -4.55
C VAL A 206 39.47 -1.45 -4.90
N GLU A 207 39.68 -1.23 -6.20
CA GLU A 207 39.93 0.10 -6.75
C GLU A 207 39.54 0.14 -8.23
N ASP A 208 38.74 1.17 -8.52
CA ASP A 208 38.46 1.82 -9.80
C ASP A 208 37.75 1.02 -10.88
N TYR A 209 36.51 1.40 -11.21
CA TYR A 209 36.12 1.48 -12.63
C TYR A 209 34.89 2.32 -13.02
N GLN A 210 34.18 3.01 -12.13
CA GLN A 210 32.98 3.74 -12.59
C GLN A 210 32.86 5.13 -11.98
N ALA A 211 33.45 6.12 -12.65
CA ALA A 211 33.25 7.54 -12.37
C ALA A 211 33.26 8.42 -13.65
N ILE A 212 32.91 7.87 -14.83
CA ILE A 212 32.99 8.61 -16.11
C ILE A 212 31.69 8.60 -16.92
N VAL A 213 30.58 8.01 -16.43
CA VAL A 213 29.32 7.97 -17.20
C VAL A 213 28.18 8.82 -16.60
N ASP A 214 28.50 9.65 -15.61
CA ASP A 214 27.52 10.17 -14.67
C ASP A 214 27.00 11.58 -15.04
N ALA A 215 26.01 11.63 -15.92
CA ALA A 215 25.02 12.72 -15.97
C ALA A 215 23.67 12.22 -16.51
N GLU A 216 23.67 11.48 -17.63
CA GLU A 216 22.49 10.74 -18.10
C GLU A 216 22.29 9.43 -17.32
N TRP A 217 23.38 8.78 -16.89
CA TRP A 217 23.32 7.56 -16.08
C TRP A 217 22.87 7.80 -14.65
N ASN A 218 23.00 9.01 -14.09
CA ASN A 218 22.51 9.28 -12.74
C ASN A 218 20.98 9.26 -12.67
N ILE A 219 20.28 9.71 -13.71
CA ILE A 219 18.81 9.65 -13.75
C ILE A 219 18.36 8.19 -13.87
N PHE A 220 19.03 7.41 -14.73
CA PHE A 220 18.72 5.99 -14.92
C PHE A 220 19.12 5.15 -13.69
N MET A 221 20.25 5.46 -13.05
CA MET A 221 20.69 4.84 -11.81
C MET A 221 19.84 5.27 -10.62
N GLU A 222 19.37 6.52 -10.53
CA GLU A 222 18.42 6.92 -9.47
C GLU A 222 17.10 6.15 -9.60
N GLU A 223 16.59 5.94 -10.82
CA GLU A 223 15.37 5.15 -11.05
C GLU A 223 15.61 3.65 -10.84
N THR A 224 16.77 3.14 -11.25
CA THR A 224 17.15 1.72 -11.07
C THR A 224 17.46 1.42 -9.60
N GLU A 225 18.19 2.30 -8.92
CA GLU A 225 18.47 2.25 -7.48
C GLU A 225 17.16 2.33 -6.72
N ARG A 226 16.21 3.19 -7.11
CA ARG A 226 14.87 3.23 -6.51
C ARG A 226 14.12 1.91 -6.72
N SER A 227 14.01 1.44 -7.96
CA SER A 227 13.33 0.18 -8.29
C SER A 227 13.94 -1.02 -7.54
N LEU A 228 15.28 -1.06 -7.44
CA LEU A 228 15.99 -2.08 -6.69
C LEU A 228 15.84 -1.91 -5.18
N HIS A 229 15.85 -0.67 -4.67
CA HIS A 229 15.65 -0.37 -3.26
C HIS A 229 14.25 -0.79 -2.80
N ASP A 230 13.23 -0.51 -3.61
CA ASP A 230 11.85 -0.91 -3.38
C ASP A 230 11.71 -2.43 -3.44
N ALA A 231 12.32 -3.07 -4.44
CA ALA A 231 12.36 -4.54 -4.52
C ALA A 231 13.06 -5.15 -3.28
N ILE A 232 14.19 -4.58 -2.83
CA ILE A 232 14.92 -5.03 -1.65
C ILE A 232 14.09 -4.78 -0.38
N MET A 233 13.41 -3.65 -0.26
CA MET A 233 12.52 -3.31 0.86
C MET A 233 11.35 -4.30 0.95
N ILE A 234 10.69 -4.59 -0.19
CA ILE A 234 9.60 -5.55 -0.28
C ILE A 234 10.09 -6.94 0.12
N VAL A 235 11.21 -7.41 -0.43
CA VAL A 235 11.79 -8.71 -0.09
C VAL A 235 12.20 -8.77 1.38
N ARG A 236 12.88 -7.73 1.89
CA ARG A 236 13.32 -7.66 3.29
C ARG A 236 12.15 -7.73 4.27
N ARG A 237 11.02 -7.13 3.93
CA ARG A 237 9.79 -7.20 4.74
C ARG A 237 9.08 -8.53 4.57
N ALA A 238 8.96 -9.04 3.35
CA ALA A 238 8.38 -10.36 3.08
C ALA A 238 9.13 -11.51 3.77
N ILE A 239 10.43 -11.35 4.05
CA ILE A 239 11.23 -12.32 4.82
C ILE A 239 10.77 -12.41 6.29
N ASN A 240 10.27 -11.32 6.87
CA ASN A 240 9.97 -11.23 8.30
C ASN A 240 8.47 -11.14 8.62
N ASP A 241 7.64 -10.81 7.64
CA ASP A 241 6.21 -10.58 7.80
C ASP A 241 5.36 -11.47 6.88
N SER A 242 4.08 -11.56 7.19
CA SER A 242 3.09 -12.17 6.31
C SER A 242 2.87 -11.33 5.04
N VAL A 243 2.51 -12.00 3.95
CA VAL A 243 2.23 -11.40 2.65
C VAL A 243 0.79 -11.63 2.22
N VAL A 244 0.34 -10.79 1.32
CA VAL A 244 -0.98 -10.85 0.67
C VAL A 244 -0.83 -10.63 -0.83
N ALA A 245 -1.87 -10.96 -1.60
CA ALA A 245 -1.88 -10.75 -3.05
C ALA A 245 -1.95 -9.25 -3.37
N GLY A 246 -1.08 -8.76 -4.27
CA GLY A 246 -1.06 -7.37 -4.69
C GLY A 246 -2.09 -7.04 -5.77
N GLY A 247 -1.88 -5.92 -6.49
CA GLY A 247 -2.67 -5.57 -7.69
C GLY A 247 -4.16 -5.29 -7.44
N GLY A 248 -4.50 -4.76 -6.26
CA GLY A 248 -5.88 -4.40 -5.92
C GLY A 248 -6.77 -5.57 -5.47
N ALA A 249 -6.21 -6.79 -5.36
CA ALA A 249 -6.96 -7.98 -4.93
C ALA A 249 -7.51 -7.83 -3.52
N ILE A 250 -6.68 -7.35 -2.59
CA ILE A 250 -7.04 -7.20 -1.19
C ILE A 250 -8.06 -6.08 -1.01
N GLU A 251 -7.91 -4.96 -1.70
CA GLU A 251 -8.89 -3.88 -1.69
C GLU A 251 -10.26 -4.35 -2.19
N MET A 252 -10.30 -5.23 -3.20
CA MET A 252 -11.55 -5.83 -3.67
C MET A 252 -12.17 -6.79 -2.65
N GLU A 253 -11.37 -7.68 -2.04
CA GLU A 253 -11.90 -8.59 -1.01
C GLU A 253 -12.38 -7.84 0.23
N LEU A 254 -11.67 -6.79 0.65
CA LEU A 254 -12.09 -5.89 1.72
C LEU A 254 -13.36 -5.14 1.37
N SER A 255 -13.49 -4.65 0.13
CA SER A 255 -14.71 -4.00 -0.35
C SER A 255 -15.91 -4.95 -0.26
N LYS A 256 -15.78 -6.19 -0.73
CA LYS A 256 -16.81 -7.22 -0.61
C LYS A 256 -17.16 -7.49 0.86
N TYR A 257 -16.16 -7.78 1.70
CA TYR A 257 -16.36 -8.09 3.11
C TYR A 257 -17.08 -6.96 3.86
N LEU A 258 -16.64 -5.71 3.69
CA LEU A 258 -17.27 -4.55 4.31
C LEU A 258 -18.65 -4.27 3.74
N ARG A 259 -18.89 -4.54 2.46
CA ARG A 259 -20.21 -4.41 1.84
C ARG A 259 -21.19 -5.43 2.41
N ASP A 260 -20.77 -6.67 2.62
CA ASP A 260 -21.60 -7.70 3.26
C ASP A 260 -21.84 -7.38 4.73
N TYR A 261 -20.80 -6.96 5.45
CA TYR A 261 -20.93 -6.50 6.84
C TYR A 261 -21.87 -5.31 6.98
N SER A 262 -21.82 -4.35 6.05
CA SER A 262 -22.70 -3.17 6.11
C SER A 262 -24.19 -3.56 6.03
N ARG A 263 -24.55 -4.61 5.28
CA ARG A 263 -25.92 -5.14 5.20
C ARG A 263 -26.41 -5.78 6.50
N THR A 264 -25.50 -6.19 7.38
CA THR A 264 -25.85 -6.77 8.70
C THR A 264 -26.16 -5.70 9.75
N ILE A 265 -25.70 -4.47 9.55
CA ILE A 265 -25.90 -3.37 10.49
C ILE A 265 -27.09 -2.52 10.05
N PRO A 266 -28.03 -2.19 10.96
CA PRO A 266 -29.08 -1.22 10.66
C PRO A 266 -28.61 0.24 10.86
N GLY A 267 -29.23 1.16 10.13
CA GLY A 267 -29.12 2.60 10.36
C GLY A 267 -28.00 3.29 9.57
N LYS A 268 -27.62 4.50 9.98
CA LYS A 268 -26.70 5.37 9.21
C LYS A 268 -25.31 4.76 8.98
N GLN A 269 -24.86 3.88 9.89
CA GLN A 269 -23.58 3.18 9.76
C GLN A 269 -23.52 2.26 8.55
N GLN A 270 -24.64 1.67 8.13
CA GLN A 270 -24.74 0.85 6.93
C GLN A 270 -24.26 1.61 5.69
N LEU A 271 -24.80 2.82 5.47
CA LEU A 271 -24.47 3.65 4.32
C LEU A 271 -23.00 4.06 4.32
N LEU A 272 -22.48 4.44 5.49
CA LEU A 272 -21.10 4.89 5.66
C LEU A 272 -20.08 3.77 5.42
N ILE A 273 -20.33 2.57 5.97
CA ILE A 273 -19.46 1.41 5.73
C ILE A 273 -19.55 0.97 4.27
N GLY A 274 -20.74 1.03 3.65
CA GLY A 274 -20.90 0.79 2.22
C GLY A 274 -20.12 1.78 1.35
N SER A 275 -20.10 3.06 1.72
CA SER A 275 -19.28 4.08 1.06
C SER A 275 -17.79 3.88 1.27
N TYR A 276 -17.36 3.46 2.46
CA TYR A 276 -15.97 3.08 2.73
C TYR A 276 -15.55 1.89 1.84
N ALA A 277 -16.39 0.85 1.75
CA ALA A 277 -16.16 -0.29 0.87
C ALA A 277 -16.04 0.13 -0.60
N LYS A 278 -16.90 1.05 -1.06
CA LYS A 278 -16.84 1.57 -2.43
C LYS A 278 -15.56 2.38 -2.69
N ALA A 279 -15.07 3.13 -1.71
CA ALA A 279 -13.84 3.91 -1.84
C ALA A 279 -12.60 3.03 -2.06
N LEU A 280 -12.55 1.84 -1.44
CA LEU A 280 -11.43 0.89 -1.63
C LEU A 280 -11.27 0.46 -3.09
N GLU A 281 -12.36 0.48 -3.87
CA GLU A 281 -12.34 0.05 -5.27
C GLU A 281 -11.61 1.03 -6.20
N ILE A 282 -11.15 2.19 -5.71
CA ILE A 282 -10.35 3.13 -6.52
C ILE A 282 -8.99 2.54 -6.91
N ILE A 283 -8.38 1.71 -6.06
CA ILE A 283 -7.07 1.12 -6.32
C ILE A 283 -7.09 0.20 -7.55
N PRO A 284 -7.98 -0.81 -7.64
CA PRO A 284 -8.08 -1.62 -8.86
C PRO A 284 -8.57 -0.84 -10.08
N GLN A 285 -9.31 0.28 -9.91
CA GLN A 285 -9.71 1.15 -11.03
C GLN A 285 -8.52 1.88 -11.68
N LEU A 286 -7.35 1.92 -11.04
CA LEU A 286 -6.16 2.57 -11.59
C LEU A 286 -5.49 1.78 -12.71
N CYS A 287 -6.12 0.69 -13.16
CA CYS A 287 -5.87 0.13 -14.48
C CYS A 287 -6.10 1.12 -15.63
N ASP A 288 -6.85 2.21 -15.40
CA ASP A 288 -6.91 3.36 -16.30
C ASP A 288 -5.51 3.88 -16.67
N ASN A 289 -4.56 3.86 -15.73
CA ASN A 289 -3.18 4.31 -15.96
C ASN A 289 -2.43 3.39 -16.93
N ALA A 290 -2.87 2.13 -17.08
CA ALA A 290 -2.34 1.19 -18.06
C ALA A 290 -3.09 1.23 -19.41
N GLY A 291 -4.12 2.08 -19.54
CA GLY A 291 -4.93 2.21 -20.75
C GLY A 291 -6.13 1.26 -20.85
N PHE A 292 -6.50 0.58 -19.75
CA PHE A 292 -7.58 -0.41 -19.76
C PHE A 292 -8.92 0.20 -19.38
N ASP A 293 -10.02 -0.45 -19.76
CA ASP A 293 -11.36 -0.07 -19.29
C ASP A 293 -11.58 -0.55 -17.85
N ALA A 294 -11.42 0.38 -16.90
CA ALA A 294 -11.65 0.12 -15.49
C ALA A 294 -13.05 -0.41 -15.17
N THR A 295 -14.07 -0.05 -15.96
CA THR A 295 -15.44 -0.51 -15.68
C THR A 295 -15.57 -2.01 -15.93
N ASN A 296 -15.02 -2.50 -17.04
CA ASN A 296 -15.05 -3.91 -17.39
C ASN A 296 -14.22 -4.75 -16.42
N ILE A 297 -12.97 -4.35 -16.15
CA ILE A 297 -12.08 -5.05 -15.22
C ILE A 297 -12.71 -5.14 -13.83
N LEU A 298 -13.25 -4.02 -13.31
CA LEU A 298 -13.84 -3.99 -11.98
C LEU A 298 -15.06 -4.91 -11.88
N ASN A 299 -15.90 -4.98 -12.92
CA ASN A 299 -17.06 -5.88 -12.94
C ASN A 299 -16.65 -7.35 -12.98
N LYS A 300 -15.65 -7.70 -13.80
CA LYS A 300 -15.08 -9.06 -13.81
C LYS A 300 -14.48 -9.42 -12.46
N LEU A 301 -13.72 -8.50 -11.85
CA LEU A 301 -13.06 -8.70 -10.56
C LEU A 301 -14.09 -8.92 -9.44
N ARG A 302 -15.11 -8.06 -9.35
CA ARG A 302 -16.25 -8.23 -8.41
C ARG A 302 -16.92 -9.60 -8.57
N ALA A 303 -17.15 -10.05 -9.80
CA ALA A 303 -17.79 -11.34 -10.07
C ALA A 303 -16.92 -12.52 -9.59
N LYS A 304 -15.59 -12.47 -9.82
CA LYS A 304 -14.65 -13.50 -9.35
C LYS A 304 -14.50 -13.52 -7.83
N HIS A 305 -14.40 -12.37 -7.18
CA HIS A 305 -14.35 -12.29 -5.72
C HIS A 305 -15.65 -12.79 -5.07
N ALA A 306 -16.80 -12.53 -5.69
CA ALA A 306 -18.08 -13.08 -5.23
C ALA A 306 -18.13 -14.62 -5.30
N GLN A 307 -17.38 -15.24 -6.22
CA GLN A 307 -17.23 -16.70 -6.34
C GLN A 307 -16.16 -17.29 -5.40
N GLY A 308 -15.48 -16.45 -4.60
CA GLY A 308 -14.46 -16.89 -3.62
C GLY A 308 -13.01 -16.70 -4.07
N GLY A 309 -12.76 -16.09 -5.23
CA GLY A 309 -11.40 -15.81 -5.70
C GLY A 309 -10.76 -14.61 -4.99
N MET A 310 -10.32 -14.78 -3.75
CA MET A 310 -9.78 -13.67 -2.92
C MET A 310 -8.44 -13.11 -3.39
N TRP A 311 -7.66 -13.88 -4.15
CA TRP A 311 -6.35 -13.48 -4.67
C TRP A 311 -6.39 -12.97 -6.10
N TYR A 312 -7.58 -12.91 -6.70
CA TYR A 312 -7.71 -12.34 -8.03
C TYR A 312 -7.44 -10.84 -7.95
N GLY A 313 -6.58 -10.33 -8.81
CA GLY A 313 -6.32 -8.90 -8.92
C GLY A 313 -6.23 -8.48 -10.37
N VAL A 314 -5.79 -7.25 -10.60
CA VAL A 314 -5.55 -6.73 -11.94
C VAL A 314 -4.14 -7.13 -12.39
N ASP A 315 -4.04 -7.84 -13.50
CA ASP A 315 -2.77 -8.12 -14.17
C ASP A 315 -2.52 -7.06 -15.25
N VAL A 316 -1.47 -6.26 -15.03
CA VAL A 316 -1.11 -5.17 -15.94
C VAL A 316 -0.46 -5.67 -17.25
N ASN A 317 0.06 -6.90 -17.26
CA ASN A 317 0.74 -7.44 -18.43
C ASN A 317 -0.23 -8.08 -19.41
N ASN A 318 -1.23 -8.82 -18.90
CA ASN A 318 -2.22 -9.52 -19.70
C ASN A 318 -3.51 -8.73 -19.94
N GLU A 319 -3.62 -7.54 -19.35
CA GLU A 319 -4.78 -6.64 -19.50
C GLU A 319 -6.11 -7.28 -19.05
N ASP A 320 -6.05 -8.24 -18.13
CA ASP A 320 -7.23 -8.91 -17.57
C ASP A 320 -7.01 -9.21 -16.08
N ILE A 321 -7.98 -9.88 -15.46
CA ILE A 321 -7.84 -10.36 -14.08
C ILE A 321 -7.07 -11.69 -14.04
N ALA A 322 -6.18 -11.83 -13.06
CA ALA A 322 -5.43 -13.05 -12.82
C ALA A 322 -5.36 -13.36 -11.32
N ASP A 323 -5.00 -14.59 -10.95
CA ASP A 323 -4.65 -14.92 -9.57
C ASP A 323 -3.26 -14.36 -9.28
N ASN A 324 -3.22 -13.25 -8.55
CA ASN A 324 -1.99 -12.54 -8.24
C ASN A 324 -1.11 -13.32 -7.25
N PHE A 325 -1.68 -14.24 -6.48
CA PHE A 325 -0.89 -15.07 -5.59
C PHE A 325 -0.12 -16.14 -6.39
N GLU A 326 -0.75 -16.78 -7.36
CA GLU A 326 -0.09 -17.72 -8.29
C GLU A 326 0.90 -17.02 -9.22
N ALA A 327 0.60 -15.79 -9.64
CA ALA A 327 1.49 -14.96 -10.45
C ALA A 327 2.67 -14.35 -9.66
N CYS A 328 2.84 -14.70 -8.38
CA CYS A 328 3.89 -14.19 -7.50
C CYS A 328 3.89 -12.66 -7.33
N VAL A 329 2.73 -12.02 -7.52
CA VAL A 329 2.53 -10.58 -7.27
C VAL A 329 2.06 -10.43 -5.83
N TRP A 330 3.03 -10.36 -4.92
CA TRP A 330 2.77 -10.26 -3.48
C TRP A 330 3.20 -8.92 -2.92
N GLU A 331 2.56 -8.55 -1.82
CA GLU A 331 2.94 -7.40 -1.03
C GLU A 331 2.93 -7.75 0.48
N PRO A 332 3.80 -7.11 1.29
CA PRO A 332 3.78 -7.34 2.73
C PRO A 332 2.47 -6.85 3.34
N SER A 333 1.82 -7.66 4.17
CA SER A 333 0.55 -7.31 4.80
C SER A 333 0.66 -6.06 5.68
N ILE A 334 1.84 -5.80 6.26
CA ILE A 334 2.11 -4.60 7.06
C ILE A 334 1.97 -3.31 6.24
N VAL A 335 2.38 -3.31 4.97
CA VAL A 335 2.24 -2.16 4.07
C VAL A 335 0.77 -1.79 3.92
N ARG A 336 -0.09 -2.79 3.69
CA ARG A 336 -1.54 -2.60 3.56
C ARG A 336 -2.20 -2.15 4.85
N ILE A 337 -1.82 -2.75 5.99
CA ILE A 337 -2.36 -2.38 7.29
C ILE A 337 -2.03 -0.92 7.63
N ASN A 338 -0.77 -0.52 7.42
CA ASN A 338 -0.33 0.86 7.67
C ASN A 338 -1.01 1.81 6.68
N ALA A 339 -1.08 1.47 5.40
CA ALA A 339 -1.72 2.29 4.39
C ALA A 339 -3.21 2.56 4.69
N LEU A 340 -3.98 1.52 5.03
CA LEU A 340 -5.40 1.66 5.39
C LEU A 340 -5.58 2.49 6.67
N THR A 341 -4.73 2.28 7.67
CA THR A 341 -4.79 3.00 8.95
C THR A 341 -4.46 4.48 8.75
N ALA A 342 -3.34 4.77 8.07
CA ALA A 342 -2.89 6.12 7.76
C ALA A 342 -3.93 6.86 6.90
N ALA A 343 -4.46 6.23 5.85
CA ALA A 343 -5.45 6.85 4.98
C ALA A 343 -6.78 7.15 5.71
N SER A 344 -7.21 6.23 6.58
CA SER A 344 -8.44 6.42 7.35
C SER A 344 -8.29 7.52 8.40
N GLU A 345 -7.17 7.57 9.12
CA GLU A 345 -6.91 8.63 10.10
C GLU A 345 -6.68 9.99 9.42
N ALA A 346 -6.05 10.04 8.24
CA ALA A 346 -5.96 11.25 7.42
C ALA A 346 -7.34 11.80 7.11
N ALA A 347 -8.23 10.96 6.57
CA ALA A 347 -9.60 11.36 6.28
C ALA A 347 -10.34 11.81 7.55
N CYS A 348 -10.20 11.08 8.66
CA CYS A 348 -10.85 11.45 9.93
C CYS A 348 -10.33 12.79 10.48
N LEU A 349 -9.03 13.06 10.39
CA LEU A 349 -8.42 14.31 10.81
C LEU A 349 -8.99 15.47 10.01
N ILE A 350 -9.01 15.35 8.68
CA ILE A 350 -9.53 16.39 7.78
C ILE A 350 -11.02 16.65 8.03
N LEU A 351 -11.81 15.60 8.30
CA LEU A 351 -13.22 15.73 8.65
C LEU A 351 -13.48 16.35 10.03
N SER A 352 -12.53 16.22 10.95
CA SER A 352 -12.64 16.77 12.30
C SER A 352 -12.37 18.28 12.37
N VAL A 353 -11.74 18.84 11.33
CA VAL A 353 -11.50 20.28 11.22
C VAL A 353 -12.79 20.98 10.79
N ASP A 354 -13.39 21.72 11.72
CA ASP A 354 -14.59 22.52 11.51
C ASP A 354 -14.29 23.97 11.15
N GLU A 355 -13.23 24.57 11.67
CA GLU A 355 -12.81 25.92 11.30
C GLU A 355 -11.30 25.98 11.02
N THR A 356 -10.93 26.77 9.99
CA THR A 356 -9.53 27.08 9.69
C THR A 356 -9.28 28.55 9.97
N ILE A 357 -8.71 28.84 11.14
CA ILE A 357 -8.40 30.21 11.55
C ILE A 357 -6.96 30.52 11.17
N LYS A 358 -6.76 31.47 10.26
CA LYS A 358 -5.43 32.04 9.99
C LYS A 358 -5.19 33.23 10.92
N ASN A 359 -4.13 33.17 11.71
CA ASN A 359 -3.66 34.32 12.47
C ASN A 359 -2.61 35.07 11.61
N PRO A 360 -2.92 36.29 11.13
CA PRO A 360 -2.03 37.05 10.24
C PRO A 360 -0.72 37.50 10.89
#